data_AF-A0AAE4SB69-F1
#
_entry.id   AF-A0AAE4SB69-F1
#
_cell.length_a   1.000
_cell.length_b   1.000
_cell.length_c   1.000
_cell.angle_alpha   90.00
_cell.angle_beta   90.00
_cell.angle_gamma   90.00
#
_symmetry.space_group_name_H-M   'P 1'
#
loop_
_entity.id
_entity.type
_entity.pdbx_description
1 polymer ?
#
loop_
_entity_poly.entity_id
_entity_poly.type
_entity_poly.pdbx_seq_one_letter_code
_entity_poly.pdbx_strand_id
1 'polypeptide(L)'
;MRQNSDAGSTVVIGFVILLMLIALGIGIWALISLPAEIKEAESTHAIKLSNAFLDLKLSADRVRVNNLSGARFSMLMPGSSGMSGTTIGFEKNVGKLYMVWSGGEGQIPQPPLEGKEVERIFAQIGGSRGTTVIGYEGGGVFRSDNGKAVWLTPGLLEIYPDTTEKERTTVRVDMVVVNLTGTPGVSGNWGVPVDCVFVERNDIQPNAENRTMTISFTGGNEEQTDLWYAQFMETQLRYYKNYPNCTIDVEAKNEGEYATLTITAGSDEWVKVYIREATYDVSLVKRYEV
;
A
#
# COMPACT_ATOMS: atom_id res chain seq x y z
N MET A 1 72.22 -21.64 -38.75
CA MET A 1 71.21 -22.36 -37.95
C MET A 1 70.55 -21.38 -36.98
N ARG A 2 69.32 -20.95 -37.27
CA ARG A 2 68.27 -20.53 -36.30
C ARG A 2 67.16 -19.81 -37.08
N GLN A 3 66.08 -20.52 -37.35
CA GLN A 3 64.76 -19.98 -37.66
C GLN A 3 63.80 -21.13 -37.39
N ASN A 4 63.13 -21.12 -36.24
CA ASN A 4 61.99 -22.00 -35.91
C ASN A 4 61.26 -21.57 -34.62
N SER A 5 61.61 -20.43 -33.99
CA SER A 5 60.93 -19.92 -32.79
C SER A 5 59.68 -19.08 -33.08
N ASP A 6 59.56 -18.50 -34.28
CA ASP A 6 58.54 -17.47 -34.53
C ASP A 6 57.16 -18.09 -34.86
N ALA A 7 57.12 -19.26 -35.51
CA ALA A 7 55.87 -19.94 -35.85
C ALA A 7 55.09 -20.43 -34.61
N GLY A 8 55.78 -20.88 -33.57
CA GLY A 8 55.15 -21.29 -32.31
C GLY A 8 54.57 -20.10 -31.53
N SER A 9 55.22 -18.94 -31.57
CA SER A 9 54.76 -17.72 -30.91
C SER A 9 53.50 -17.15 -31.57
N THR A 10 53.42 -17.13 -32.91
CA THR A 10 52.25 -16.62 -33.65
C THR A 10 50.99 -17.45 -33.41
N VAL A 11 51.11 -18.78 -33.33
CA VAL A 11 49.95 -19.66 -33.05
C VAL A 11 49.42 -19.43 -31.63
N VAL A 12 50.31 -19.28 -30.65
CA VAL A 12 49.94 -18.98 -29.26
C VAL A 12 49.28 -17.60 -29.15
N ILE A 13 49.85 -16.58 -29.80
CA ILE A 13 49.28 -15.22 -29.84
C ILE A 13 47.89 -15.23 -30.48
N GLY A 14 47.71 -15.94 -31.61
CA GLY A 14 46.41 -16.06 -32.27
C GLY A 14 45.34 -16.72 -31.40
N PHE A 15 45.71 -17.77 -30.65
CA PHE A 15 44.81 -18.42 -29.71
C PHE A 15 44.44 -17.53 -28.52
N VAL A 16 45.39 -16.78 -27.97
CA VAL A 16 45.14 -15.82 -26.88
C VAL A 16 44.21 -14.69 -27.34
N ILE A 17 44.41 -14.14 -28.53
CA ILE A 17 43.53 -13.11 -29.10
C ILE A 17 42.11 -13.67 -29.32
N LEU A 18 41.99 -14.91 -29.80
CA LEU A 18 40.70 -15.57 -29.96
C LEU A 18 39.98 -15.76 -28.61
N LEU A 19 40.69 -16.20 -27.57
CA LEU A 19 40.13 -16.32 -26.22
C LEU A 19 39.70 -14.95 -25.67
N MET A 20 40.47 -13.89 -25.90
CA MET A 20 40.08 -12.52 -25.54
C MET A 20 38.81 -12.08 -26.27
N LEU A 21 38.67 -12.38 -27.56
CA LEU A 21 37.47 -12.07 -28.34
C LEU A 21 36.24 -12.82 -27.81
N ILE A 22 36.38 -14.10 -27.46
CA ILE A 22 35.29 -14.89 -26.86
C ILE A 22 34.93 -14.32 -25.49
N ALA A 23 35.91 -14.02 -24.64
CA ALA A 23 35.68 -13.43 -23.32
C ALA A 23 35.00 -12.05 -23.42
N LEU A 24 35.39 -11.24 -24.41
CA LEU A 24 34.77 -9.94 -24.68
C LEU A 24 33.34 -10.09 -25.20
N GLY A 25 33.10 -11.07 -26.08
CA GLY A 25 31.75 -11.42 -26.53
C GLY A 25 30.83 -11.85 -25.39
N ILE A 26 31.31 -12.75 -24.51
CA ILE A 26 30.58 -13.19 -23.31
C ILE A 26 30.39 -12.01 -22.35
N GLY A 27 31.41 -11.16 -22.17
CA GLY A 27 31.35 -10.00 -21.28
C GLY A 27 30.30 -8.97 -21.72
N ILE A 28 30.26 -8.63 -23.01
CA ILE A 28 29.24 -7.72 -23.57
C ILE A 28 27.85 -8.35 -23.46
N TRP A 29 27.72 -9.63 -23.79
CA TRP A 29 26.45 -10.34 -23.69
C TRP A 29 25.93 -10.36 -22.24
N ALA A 30 26.79 -10.64 -21.27
CA ALA A 30 26.44 -10.63 -19.85
C ALA A 30 26.07 -9.22 -19.36
N LEU A 31 26.77 -8.18 -19.82
CA LEU A 31 26.49 -6.79 -19.44
C LEU A 31 25.11 -6.32 -19.91
N ILE A 32 24.64 -6.81 -21.06
CA ILE A 32 23.37 -6.40 -21.67
C ILE A 32 22.22 -7.30 -21.24
N SER A 33 22.43 -8.62 -21.22
CA SER A 33 21.34 -9.59 -21.03
C SER A 33 20.94 -9.76 -19.57
N LEU A 34 21.91 -9.80 -18.64
CA LEU A 34 21.62 -10.02 -17.21
C LEU A 34 20.73 -8.93 -16.61
N PRO A 35 20.94 -7.61 -16.87
CA PRO A 35 20.04 -6.59 -16.34
C PRO A 35 18.61 -6.70 -16.87
N ALA A 36 18.42 -7.14 -18.12
CA ALA A 36 17.10 -7.29 -18.72
C ALA A 36 16.32 -8.44 -18.07
N GLU A 37 16.96 -9.59 -17.91
CA GLU A 37 16.37 -10.76 -17.26
C GLU A 37 16.02 -10.48 -15.78
N ILE A 38 16.90 -9.78 -15.05
CA ILE A 38 16.64 -9.38 -13.66
C ILE A 38 15.41 -8.48 -13.57
N LYS A 39 15.31 -7.47 -14.45
CA LYS A 39 14.18 -6.54 -14.45
C LYS A 39 12.86 -7.24 -14.77
N GLU A 40 12.86 -8.19 -15.71
CA GLU A 40 11.66 -8.96 -16.05
C GLU A 40 11.23 -9.88 -14.90
N ALA A 41 12.18 -10.54 -14.24
CA ALA A 41 11.91 -11.38 -13.08
C ALA A 41 11.37 -10.58 -11.89
N GLU A 42 11.95 -9.41 -11.60
CA GLU A 42 11.48 -8.49 -10.55
C GLU A 42 10.07 -7.97 -10.85
N SER A 43 9.80 -7.55 -12.09
CA SER A 43 8.49 -7.08 -12.51
C SER A 43 7.41 -8.17 -12.39
N THR A 44 7.71 -9.37 -12.89
CA THR A 44 6.82 -10.53 -12.79
C THR A 44 6.55 -10.89 -11.34
N HIS A 45 7.57 -10.80 -10.48
CA HIS A 45 7.41 -11.06 -9.06
C HIS A 45 6.58 -9.98 -8.36
N ALA A 46 6.81 -8.70 -8.66
CA ALA A 46 5.99 -7.61 -8.15
C ALA A 46 4.51 -7.82 -8.47
N ILE A 47 4.18 -8.27 -9.69
CA ILE A 47 2.79 -8.59 -10.08
C ILE A 47 2.23 -9.73 -9.21
N LYS A 48 2.99 -10.81 -8.97
CA LYS A 48 2.54 -11.91 -8.11
C LYS A 48 2.28 -11.44 -6.68
N LEU A 49 3.15 -10.60 -6.13
CA LEU A 49 2.97 -10.01 -4.80
C LEU A 49 1.76 -9.07 -4.76
N SER A 50 1.58 -8.21 -5.77
CA SER A 50 0.38 -7.38 -5.91
C SER A 50 -0.90 -8.21 -5.88
N ASN A 51 -0.96 -9.30 -6.64
CA ASN A 51 -2.13 -10.18 -6.63
C ASN A 51 -2.37 -10.81 -5.25
N ALA A 52 -1.31 -11.25 -4.56
CA ALA A 52 -1.44 -11.81 -3.22
C ALA A 52 -1.97 -10.79 -2.20
N PHE A 53 -1.54 -9.53 -2.27
CA PHE A 53 -2.11 -8.45 -1.44
C PHE A 53 -3.55 -8.09 -1.83
N LEU A 54 -3.91 -8.18 -3.11
CA LEU A 54 -5.31 -8.03 -3.53
C LEU A 54 -6.19 -9.14 -2.96
N ASP A 55 -5.71 -10.39 -2.96
CA ASP A 55 -6.40 -11.51 -2.32
C ASP A 55 -6.51 -11.33 -0.80
N LEU A 56 -5.47 -10.74 -0.15
CA LEU A 56 -5.50 -10.33 1.26
C LEU A 56 -6.62 -9.34 1.51
N LYS A 57 -6.70 -8.29 0.71
CA LYS A 57 -7.77 -7.28 0.82
C LYS A 57 -9.14 -7.91 0.63
N LEU A 58 -9.35 -8.73 -0.40
CA LEU A 58 -10.63 -9.37 -0.65
C LEU A 58 -11.07 -10.25 0.53
N SER A 59 -10.12 -10.99 1.12
CA SER A 59 -10.38 -11.84 2.28
C SER A 59 -10.71 -11.01 3.51
N ALA A 60 -9.93 -9.97 3.78
CA ALA A 60 -10.14 -9.04 4.89
C ALA A 60 -11.49 -8.31 4.78
N ASP A 61 -11.82 -7.79 3.60
CA ASP A 61 -13.10 -7.14 3.33
C ASP A 61 -14.27 -8.09 3.52
N ARG A 62 -14.16 -9.34 3.06
CA ARG A 62 -15.21 -10.33 3.22
C ARG A 62 -15.49 -10.65 4.69
N VAL A 63 -14.47 -10.84 5.53
CA VAL A 63 -14.68 -11.14 6.95
C VAL A 63 -15.21 -9.92 7.72
N ARG A 64 -14.74 -8.72 7.39
CA ARG A 64 -15.17 -7.45 8.00
C ARG A 64 -16.61 -7.08 7.67
N VAL A 65 -17.00 -7.14 6.40
CA VAL A 65 -18.36 -6.79 5.96
C VAL A 65 -19.39 -7.72 6.59
N ASN A 66 -19.07 -9.01 6.70
CA ASN A 66 -19.95 -10.02 7.31
C ASN A 66 -19.82 -10.11 8.83
N ASN A 67 -18.99 -9.26 9.47
CA ASN A 67 -18.74 -9.23 10.91
C ASN A 67 -18.38 -10.61 11.51
N LEU A 68 -17.50 -11.35 10.84
CA LEU A 68 -17.14 -12.72 11.22
C LEU A 68 -15.99 -12.72 12.23
N SER A 69 -16.19 -12.12 13.41
CA SER A 69 -15.18 -12.08 14.48
C SER A 69 -14.68 -13.50 14.81
N GLY A 70 -13.36 -13.64 14.94
CA GLY A 70 -12.66 -14.92 15.11
C GLY A 70 -12.38 -15.68 13.81
N ALA A 71 -12.88 -15.22 12.66
CA ALA A 71 -12.57 -15.85 11.38
C ALA A 71 -11.08 -15.72 11.04
N ARG A 72 -10.53 -16.81 10.51
CA ARG A 72 -9.13 -16.89 10.09
C ARG A 72 -9.05 -17.04 8.58
N PHE A 73 -8.14 -16.31 7.97
CA PHE A 73 -7.79 -16.47 6.58
C PHE A 73 -6.27 -16.52 6.47
N SER A 74 -5.78 -17.36 5.57
CA SER A 74 -4.36 -17.61 5.39
C SER A 74 -4.04 -17.53 3.92
N MET A 75 -2.88 -16.98 3.59
CA MET A 75 -2.34 -17.03 2.24
C MET A 75 -0.85 -17.24 2.25
N LEU A 76 -0.36 -17.81 1.17
CA LEU A 76 1.05 -17.90 0.89
C LEU A 76 1.46 -16.68 0.06
N MET A 77 2.17 -15.75 0.68
CA MET A 77 2.83 -14.69 -0.09
C MET A 77 3.99 -15.31 -0.86
N PRO A 78 4.11 -15.08 -2.18
CA PRO A 78 5.20 -15.63 -2.97
C PRO A 78 6.56 -15.15 -2.44
N GLY A 79 7.51 -16.09 -2.39
CA GLY A 79 8.90 -15.81 -2.03
C GLY A 79 9.73 -15.36 -3.23
N SER A 80 11.03 -15.12 -3.01
CA SER A 80 12.02 -14.66 -4.00
C SER A 80 11.80 -15.15 -5.45
N SER A 81 12.08 -14.27 -6.41
CA SER A 81 12.10 -14.60 -7.85
C SER A 81 13.34 -15.38 -8.29
N GLY A 82 14.13 -15.93 -7.35
CA GLY A 82 15.41 -16.59 -7.62
C GLY A 82 16.57 -15.62 -7.87
N MET A 83 16.30 -14.36 -8.20
CA MET A 83 17.31 -13.31 -8.45
C MET A 83 17.23 -12.11 -7.50
N SER A 84 16.11 -11.89 -6.81
CA SER A 84 15.97 -10.88 -5.75
C SER A 84 15.25 -11.45 -4.53
N GLY A 85 15.78 -11.16 -3.34
CA GLY A 85 15.15 -11.57 -2.08
C GLY A 85 13.83 -10.82 -1.84
N THR A 86 12.96 -11.42 -1.04
CA THR A 86 11.74 -10.76 -0.57
C THR A 86 11.73 -10.72 0.94
N THR A 87 11.42 -9.54 1.46
CA THR A 87 11.19 -9.32 2.89
C THR A 87 9.73 -9.01 3.07
N ILE A 88 9.04 -9.77 3.92
CA ILE A 88 7.67 -9.45 4.33
C ILE A 88 7.74 -8.89 5.73
N GLY A 89 7.20 -7.69 5.89
CA GLY A 89 7.33 -6.90 7.09
C GLY A 89 5.98 -6.43 7.60
N PHE A 90 6.01 -6.08 8.88
CA PHE A 90 4.96 -5.36 9.54
C PHE A 90 5.54 -4.04 10.05
N GLU A 91 4.87 -2.93 9.73
CA GLU A 91 5.28 -1.58 10.11
C GLU A 91 4.16 -0.90 10.89
N LYS A 92 4.51 -0.43 12.09
CA LYS A 92 3.61 0.37 12.93
C LYS A 92 3.92 1.85 12.73
N ASN A 93 2.89 2.68 12.89
CA ASN A 93 3.03 4.13 12.86
C ASN A 93 3.66 4.64 11.55
N VAL A 94 3.13 4.17 10.41
CA VAL A 94 3.49 4.73 9.09
C VAL A 94 2.98 6.17 8.92
N GLY A 95 2.05 6.57 9.78
CA GLY A 95 1.52 7.91 9.84
C GLY A 95 0.36 7.96 10.81
N LYS A 96 -0.26 9.14 10.90
CA LYS A 96 -1.40 9.38 11.77
C LYS A 96 -2.56 9.94 11.00
N LEU A 97 -3.72 9.34 11.23
CA LEU A 97 -4.99 9.80 10.71
C LEU A 97 -5.70 10.65 11.77
N TYR A 98 -6.16 11.81 11.35
CA TYR A 98 -6.94 12.74 12.15
C TYR A 98 -8.28 12.99 11.46
N MET A 99 -9.32 13.21 12.25
CA MET A 99 -10.62 13.58 11.71
C MET A 99 -11.24 14.64 12.59
N VAL A 100 -11.40 15.85 12.07
CA VAL A 100 -11.99 16.99 12.77
C VAL A 100 -13.32 17.35 12.11
N TRP A 101 -14.29 17.81 12.89
CA TRP A 101 -15.55 18.31 12.36
C TRP A 101 -15.89 19.67 12.96
N SER A 102 -16.68 20.47 12.23
CA SER A 102 -17.11 21.79 12.69
C SER A 102 -18.51 22.15 12.18
N GLY A 103 -19.15 23.09 12.89
CA GLY A 103 -20.39 23.75 12.46
C GLY A 103 -21.72 23.13 12.91
N GLY A 104 -21.75 22.28 13.94
CA GLY A 104 -23.00 21.75 14.52
C GLY A 104 -23.65 22.67 15.58
N GLU A 105 -24.99 22.69 15.64
CA GLU A 105 -25.74 23.33 16.73
C GLU A 105 -25.83 22.39 17.94
N GLY A 106 -25.19 22.76 19.05
CA GLY A 106 -25.62 22.32 20.39
C GLY A 106 -25.34 20.87 20.83
N GLN A 107 -24.32 20.17 20.32
CA GLN A 107 -23.87 18.91 20.95
C GLN A 107 -22.37 18.85 21.21
N ILE A 108 -22.04 18.27 22.36
CA ILE A 108 -20.70 18.07 22.90
C ILE A 108 -19.83 17.40 21.83
N PRO A 109 -18.64 17.95 21.49
CA PRO A 109 -17.73 17.27 20.58
C PRO A 109 -17.34 15.94 21.22
N GLN A 110 -17.92 14.83 20.76
CA GLN A 110 -17.28 13.53 20.94
C GLN A 110 -15.89 13.62 20.30
N PRO A 111 -14.89 12.91 20.82
CA PRO A 111 -13.54 13.22 20.40
C PRO A 111 -13.41 12.94 18.90
N PRO A 112 -12.85 13.89 18.13
CA PRO A 112 -12.37 13.62 16.78
C PRO A 112 -11.52 12.34 16.77
N LEU A 113 -11.36 11.68 15.62
CA LEU A 113 -10.36 10.61 15.53
C LEU A 113 -8.99 11.25 15.83
N GLU A 114 -8.48 11.07 17.05
CA GLU A 114 -7.28 11.73 17.53
C GLU A 114 -6.05 10.92 17.12
N GLY A 115 -5.44 11.30 16.00
CA GLY A 115 -4.10 10.86 15.61
C GLY A 115 -3.93 9.34 15.62
N LYS A 116 -4.91 8.62 15.08
CA LYS A 116 -4.89 7.15 15.02
C LYS A 116 -3.70 6.72 14.18
N GLU A 117 -2.85 5.87 14.76
CA GLU A 117 -1.72 5.30 14.04
C GLU A 117 -2.23 4.44 12.89
N VAL A 118 -1.60 4.62 11.73
CA VAL A 118 -1.82 3.75 10.58
C VAL A 118 -0.74 2.67 10.63
N GLU A 119 -1.16 1.42 10.44
CA GLU A 119 -0.27 0.28 10.31
C GLU A 119 -0.34 -0.34 8.91
N ARG A 120 0.74 -1.04 8.57
CA ARG A 120 0.95 -1.64 7.25
C ARG A 120 1.56 -3.03 7.38
N ILE A 121 1.04 -3.96 6.59
CA ILE A 121 1.79 -5.16 6.18
C ILE A 121 2.32 -4.94 4.77
N PHE A 122 3.58 -5.25 4.53
CA PHE A 122 4.23 -5.02 3.23
C PHE A 122 5.15 -6.16 2.83
N ALA A 123 5.39 -6.28 1.53
CA ALA A 123 6.48 -7.02 0.95
C ALA A 123 7.39 -6.06 0.20
N GLN A 124 8.69 -6.19 0.43
CA GLN A 124 9.72 -5.44 -0.26
C GLN A 124 10.51 -6.39 -1.17
N ILE A 125 10.72 -5.96 -2.40
CA ILE A 125 11.50 -6.62 -3.44
C ILE A 125 12.59 -5.64 -3.88
N GLY A 126 13.82 -6.12 -4.02
CA GLY A 126 14.87 -5.35 -4.69
C GLY A 126 16.26 -5.51 -4.11
N GLY A 127 17.23 -4.98 -4.85
CA GLY A 127 18.66 -4.93 -4.52
C GLY A 127 19.25 -3.54 -4.79
N SER A 128 20.52 -3.46 -5.18
CA SER A 128 21.27 -2.20 -5.33
C SER A 128 20.75 -1.21 -6.38
N ARG A 129 19.73 -1.56 -7.17
CA ARG A 129 19.19 -0.74 -8.28
C ARG A 129 17.76 -0.22 -8.08
N GLY A 130 17.16 -0.46 -6.92
CA GLY A 130 15.80 0.01 -6.63
C GLY A 130 15.05 -0.90 -5.65
N THR A 131 14.10 -0.32 -4.94
CA THR A 131 13.22 -1.04 -4.01
C THR A 131 11.78 -0.86 -4.43
N THR A 132 11.11 -1.97 -4.72
CA THR A 132 9.66 -2.03 -4.91
C THR A 132 9.03 -2.49 -3.61
N VAL A 133 8.03 -1.76 -3.12
CA VAL A 133 7.27 -2.11 -1.92
C VAL A 133 5.81 -2.28 -2.33
N ILE A 134 5.20 -3.40 -1.97
CA ILE A 134 3.76 -3.63 -2.11
C ILE A 134 3.21 -3.85 -0.72
N GLY A 135 2.06 -3.28 -0.39
CA GLY A 135 1.49 -3.52 0.92
C GLY A 135 0.02 -3.23 1.02
N TYR A 136 -0.52 -3.59 2.17
CA TYR A 136 -1.89 -3.33 2.58
C TYR A 136 -1.89 -2.34 3.75
N GLU A 137 -2.60 -1.24 3.56
CA GLU A 137 -2.68 -0.09 4.48
C GLU A 137 -4.02 0.61 4.34
N GLY A 138 -4.63 1.06 5.43
CA GLY A 138 -5.87 1.86 5.38
C GLY A 138 -7.05 1.14 4.71
N GLY A 139 -7.00 -0.19 4.64
CA GLY A 139 -7.97 -1.00 3.89
C GLY A 139 -7.71 -1.08 2.38
N GLY A 140 -6.70 -0.41 1.86
CA GLY A 140 -6.28 -0.42 0.47
C GLY A 140 -5.03 -1.25 0.23
N VAL A 141 -4.69 -1.44 -1.04
CA VAL A 141 -3.44 -2.09 -1.48
C VAL A 141 -2.70 -1.06 -2.31
N PHE A 142 -1.44 -0.82 -1.99
CA PHE A 142 -0.59 0.10 -2.74
C PHE A 142 0.63 -0.63 -3.28
N ARG A 143 1.26 0.02 -4.27
CA ARG A 143 2.57 -0.36 -4.79
C ARG A 143 3.41 0.89 -4.92
N SER A 144 4.63 0.82 -4.40
CA SER A 144 5.67 1.81 -4.57
C SER A 144 6.80 1.24 -5.39
N ASP A 145 7.16 1.92 -6.48
CA ASP A 145 8.34 1.60 -7.27
C ASP A 145 9.32 2.76 -7.17
N ASN A 146 10.45 2.54 -6.49
CA ASN A 146 11.52 3.55 -6.33
C ASN A 146 11.04 4.87 -5.72
N GLY A 147 10.24 4.80 -4.66
CA GLY A 147 9.76 5.97 -3.92
C GLY A 147 8.53 6.65 -4.53
N LYS A 148 7.91 6.04 -5.54
CA LYS A 148 6.65 6.51 -6.11
C LYS A 148 5.54 5.52 -5.81
N ALA A 149 4.72 5.85 -4.81
CA ALA A 149 3.61 5.02 -4.37
C ALA A 149 2.31 5.35 -5.12
N VAL A 150 1.54 4.31 -5.45
CA VAL A 150 0.21 4.39 -6.04
C VAL A 150 -0.71 3.37 -5.40
N TRP A 151 -1.99 3.70 -5.26
CA TRP A 151 -3.01 2.72 -4.89
C TRP A 151 -3.32 1.79 -6.06
N LEU A 152 -3.20 0.49 -5.82
CA LEU A 152 -3.79 -0.55 -6.69
C LEU A 152 -5.28 -0.69 -6.42
N THR A 153 -5.66 -0.54 -5.14
CA THR A 153 -7.03 -0.33 -4.69
C THR A 153 -7.01 0.71 -3.58
N PRO A 154 -7.79 1.80 -3.67
CA PRO A 154 -7.77 2.84 -2.65
C PRO A 154 -8.21 2.28 -1.29
N GLY A 155 -7.84 2.99 -0.23
CA GLY A 155 -8.38 2.77 1.10
C GLY A 155 -9.91 2.93 1.12
N LEU A 156 -10.51 2.45 2.21
CA LEU A 156 -11.96 2.34 2.32
C LEU A 156 -12.56 3.64 2.86
N LEU A 157 -12.86 4.55 1.94
CA LEU A 157 -13.58 5.79 2.18
C LEU A 157 -14.71 5.94 1.15
N GLU A 158 -15.95 5.97 1.63
CA GLU A 158 -17.14 6.05 0.80
C GLU A 158 -18.02 7.21 1.21
N ILE A 159 -18.56 7.91 0.20
CA ILE A 159 -19.44 9.07 0.39
C ILE A 159 -20.74 8.79 -0.37
N TYR A 160 -21.86 8.80 0.33
CA TYR A 160 -23.17 8.50 -0.26
C TYR A 160 -24.30 9.33 0.34
N PRO A 161 -25.43 9.48 -0.38
CA PRO A 161 -26.55 10.22 0.17
C PRO A 161 -27.19 9.38 1.26
N ASP A 162 -27.38 9.98 2.43
CA ASP A 162 -28.15 9.39 3.50
C ASP A 162 -29.63 9.54 3.16
N THR A 163 -30.26 8.44 2.78
CA THR A 163 -31.69 8.37 2.46
C THR A 163 -32.53 7.92 3.67
N THR A 164 -31.89 7.67 4.82
CA THR A 164 -32.58 7.15 6.01
C THR A 164 -33.41 8.21 6.73
N GLU A 165 -33.09 9.49 6.55
CA GLU A 165 -33.89 10.61 7.05
C GLU A 165 -34.70 11.25 5.93
N LYS A 166 -36.03 11.22 6.10
CA LYS A 166 -37.00 11.61 5.07
C LYS A 166 -37.09 13.12 4.80
N GLU A 167 -36.35 13.96 5.53
CA GLU A 167 -36.61 15.41 5.52
C GLU A 167 -35.41 16.29 5.14
N ARG A 168 -34.17 15.80 5.12
CA ARG A 168 -33.00 16.56 4.66
C ARG A 168 -31.97 15.64 3.98
N THR A 169 -31.41 16.07 2.86
CA THR A 169 -30.33 15.35 2.19
C THR A 169 -29.08 15.47 3.06
N THR A 170 -28.75 14.42 3.81
CA THR A 170 -27.50 14.36 4.56
C THR A 170 -26.48 13.59 3.73
N VAL A 171 -25.22 14.02 3.72
CA VAL A 171 -24.13 13.20 3.17
C VAL A 171 -23.61 12.27 4.25
N ARG A 172 -23.58 10.99 3.94
CA ARG A 172 -22.98 9.97 4.78
C ARG A 172 -21.56 9.67 4.30
N VAL A 173 -20.62 9.75 5.23
CA VAL A 173 -19.22 9.38 5.03
C VAL A 173 -18.94 8.13 5.84
N ASP A 174 -18.75 7.01 5.15
CA ASP A 174 -18.30 5.75 5.74
C ASP A 174 -16.78 5.66 5.57
N MET A 175 -16.06 5.64 6.69
CA MET A 175 -14.62 5.42 6.72
C MET A 175 -14.31 4.13 7.45
N VAL A 176 -13.45 3.28 6.87
CA VAL A 176 -12.91 2.13 7.58
C VAL A 176 -11.48 2.43 8.00
N VAL A 177 -11.23 2.30 9.29
CA VAL A 177 -9.90 2.41 9.89
C VAL A 177 -9.44 1.00 10.20
N VAL A 178 -8.38 0.56 9.54
CA VAL A 178 -7.83 -0.78 9.74
C VAL A 178 -6.76 -0.70 10.80
N ASN A 179 -6.94 -1.48 11.87
CA ASN A 179 -5.94 -1.67 12.91
C ASN A 179 -5.27 -3.03 12.67
N LEU A 180 -3.96 -3.04 12.48
CA LEU A 180 -3.20 -4.29 12.36
C LEU A 180 -2.35 -4.52 13.61
N THR A 181 -2.41 -5.72 14.17
CA THR A 181 -1.42 -6.22 15.13
C THR A 181 -0.66 -7.36 14.49
N GLY A 182 0.58 -7.60 14.90
CA GLY A 182 1.28 -8.75 14.37
C GLY A 182 2.71 -8.94 14.82
N THR A 183 3.29 -10.04 14.35
CA THR A 183 4.67 -10.44 14.61
C THR A 183 5.67 -9.69 13.73
N PRO A 184 6.94 -9.57 14.16
CA PRO A 184 8.01 -8.97 13.36
C PRO A 184 8.17 -9.64 11.99
N GLY A 185 8.76 -8.90 11.04
CA GLY A 185 8.95 -9.33 9.65
C GLY A 185 9.75 -10.64 9.49
N VAL A 186 9.47 -11.33 8.38
CA VAL A 186 10.15 -12.54 7.95
C VAL A 186 10.79 -12.28 6.59
N SER A 187 12.07 -12.60 6.46
CA SER A 187 12.79 -12.61 5.18
C SER A 187 13.11 -14.04 4.76
N GLY A 188 13.04 -14.29 3.45
CA GLY A 188 13.35 -15.60 2.90
C GLY A 188 13.16 -15.70 1.40
N ASN A 189 13.73 -16.77 0.84
CA ASN A 189 13.54 -17.11 -0.57
C ASN A 189 12.28 -17.95 -0.81
N TRP A 190 11.69 -18.47 0.26
CA TRP A 190 10.48 -19.30 0.22
C TRP A 190 9.23 -18.45 0.43
N GLY A 191 8.09 -18.96 -0.05
CA GLY A 191 6.81 -18.34 0.22
C GLY A 191 6.56 -18.23 1.72
N VAL A 192 6.03 -17.09 2.15
CA VAL A 192 5.76 -16.80 3.56
C VAL A 192 4.25 -16.89 3.80
N PRO A 193 3.78 -17.86 4.60
CA PRO A 193 2.43 -17.84 5.13
C PRO A 193 2.14 -16.56 5.92
N VAL A 194 1.08 -15.88 5.52
CA VAL A 194 0.47 -14.77 6.23
C VAL A 194 -0.87 -15.26 6.74
N ASP A 195 -0.95 -15.48 8.05
CA ASP A 195 -2.16 -15.86 8.75
C ASP A 195 -2.78 -14.62 9.38
N CYS A 196 -4.04 -14.34 9.04
CA CYS A 196 -4.79 -13.21 9.58
C CYS A 196 -6.00 -13.71 10.34
N VAL A 197 -6.24 -13.13 11.51
CA VAL A 197 -7.44 -13.33 12.32
C VAL A 197 -8.20 -12.02 12.40
N PHE A 198 -9.46 -12.02 11.97
CA PHE A 198 -10.32 -10.86 12.20
C PHE A 198 -10.76 -10.86 13.66
N VAL A 199 -10.29 -9.88 14.43
CA VAL A 199 -10.53 -9.81 15.87
C VAL A 199 -11.92 -9.25 16.11
N GLU A 200 -12.18 -8.02 15.66
CA GLU A 200 -13.43 -7.33 15.91
C GLU A 200 -13.67 -6.18 14.94
N ARG A 201 -14.95 -5.76 14.87
CA ARG A 201 -15.39 -4.50 14.27
C ARG A 201 -15.96 -3.61 15.36
N ASN A 202 -15.44 -2.40 15.48
CA ASN A 202 -16.03 -1.36 16.32
C ASN A 202 -16.63 -0.29 15.42
N ASP A 203 -17.95 -0.20 15.40
CA ASP A 203 -18.68 0.82 14.65
C ASP A 203 -18.85 2.05 15.55
N ILE A 204 -18.13 3.12 15.22
CA ILE A 204 -18.18 4.41 15.89
C ILE A 204 -19.05 5.34 15.04
N GLN A 205 -20.21 5.70 15.58
CA GLN A 205 -21.07 6.73 15.01
C GLN A 205 -20.99 7.94 15.93
N PRO A 206 -20.14 8.94 15.64
CA PRO A 206 -20.21 10.21 16.34
C PRO A 206 -21.62 10.79 16.13
N ASN A 207 -22.33 11.07 17.22
CA ASN A 207 -23.69 11.64 17.22
C ASN A 207 -23.73 13.12 16.76
N ALA A 208 -22.90 13.50 15.79
CA ALA A 208 -22.72 14.89 15.41
C ALA A 208 -23.17 15.12 13.96
N GLU A 209 -24.29 15.84 13.82
CA GLU A 209 -24.66 16.51 12.58
C GLU A 209 -23.73 17.72 12.41
N ASN A 210 -22.77 17.61 11.48
CA ASN A 210 -21.79 18.65 11.23
C ASN A 210 -21.96 19.26 9.85
N ARG A 211 -21.56 20.52 9.68
CA ARG A 211 -21.55 21.16 8.35
C ARG A 211 -20.28 20.84 7.59
N THR A 212 -19.17 20.71 8.30
CA THR A 212 -17.87 20.44 7.70
C THR A 212 -17.18 19.31 8.44
N MET A 213 -16.59 18.41 7.67
CA MET A 213 -15.71 17.34 8.11
C MET A 213 -14.37 17.48 7.40
N THR A 214 -13.27 17.36 8.14
CA THR A 214 -11.92 17.35 7.61
C THR A 214 -11.23 16.07 8.07
N ILE A 215 -10.80 15.25 7.11
CA ILE A 215 -9.94 14.08 7.32
C ILE A 215 -8.53 14.50 6.95
N SER A 216 -7.58 14.31 7.85
CA SER A 216 -6.17 14.64 7.62
C SER A 216 -5.31 13.42 7.86
N PHE A 217 -4.33 13.19 7.00
CA PHE A 217 -3.28 12.21 7.20
C PHE A 217 -1.93 12.94 7.30
N THR A 218 -1.13 12.56 8.29
CA THR A 218 0.25 13.02 8.45
C THR A 218 1.16 11.81 8.31
N GLY A 219 1.95 11.77 7.24
CA GLY A 219 2.89 10.68 6.97
C GLY A 219 4.20 10.82 7.75
N GLY A 220 4.94 9.72 7.86
CA GLY A 220 6.33 9.75 8.31
C GLY A 220 7.31 10.20 7.20
N ASN A 221 6.88 10.17 5.94
CA ASN A 221 7.62 10.65 4.78
C ASN A 221 6.69 11.17 3.66
N GLU A 222 7.27 11.86 2.68
CA GLU A 222 6.56 12.44 1.51
C GLU A 222 5.81 11.37 0.71
N GLU A 223 6.41 10.20 0.48
CA GLU A 223 5.80 9.09 -0.27
C GLU A 223 4.49 8.60 0.36
N GLN A 224 4.43 8.49 1.67
CA GLN A 224 3.22 8.10 2.41
C GLN A 224 2.15 9.17 2.32
N THR A 225 2.52 10.45 2.46
CA THR A 225 1.57 11.54 2.33
C THR A 225 1.03 11.65 0.92
N ASP A 226 1.87 11.49 -0.11
CA ASP A 226 1.46 11.45 -1.52
C ASP A 226 0.49 10.31 -1.80
N LEU A 227 0.73 9.15 -1.19
CA LEU A 227 -0.17 8.00 -1.29
C LEU A 227 -1.57 8.36 -0.75
N TRP A 228 -1.67 8.91 0.46
CA TRP A 228 -2.97 9.32 1.03
C TRP A 228 -3.61 10.49 0.29
N TYR A 229 -2.81 11.45 -0.20
CA TYR A 229 -3.28 12.53 -1.06
C TYR A 229 -3.94 11.97 -2.33
N ALA A 230 -3.30 10.98 -2.98
CA ALA A 230 -3.88 10.33 -4.15
C ALA A 230 -5.23 9.66 -3.85
N GLN A 231 -5.39 9.03 -2.68
CA GLN A 231 -6.69 8.48 -2.25
C GLN A 231 -7.75 9.58 -2.05
N PHE A 232 -7.39 10.69 -1.41
CA PHE A 232 -8.31 11.81 -1.22
C PHE A 232 -8.71 12.45 -2.55
N MET A 233 -7.77 12.62 -3.47
CA MET A 233 -8.02 13.09 -4.83
C MET A 233 -8.95 12.15 -5.59
N GLU A 234 -8.73 10.83 -5.52
CA GLU A 234 -9.62 9.86 -6.16
C GLU A 234 -11.03 9.92 -5.56
N THR A 235 -11.14 10.06 -4.24
CA THR A 235 -12.41 10.22 -3.52
C THR A 235 -13.14 11.47 -4.02
N GLN A 236 -12.45 12.61 -4.09
CA GLN A 236 -13.01 13.85 -4.63
C GLN A 236 -13.52 13.65 -6.06
N LEU A 237 -12.70 13.11 -6.96
CA LEU A 237 -13.08 12.90 -8.36
C LEU A 237 -14.28 11.96 -8.52
N ARG A 238 -14.36 10.92 -7.68
CA ARG A 238 -15.46 9.94 -7.70
C ARG A 238 -16.80 10.55 -7.29
N TYR A 239 -16.78 11.49 -6.35
CA TYR A 239 -17.99 11.97 -5.68
C TYR A 239 -18.37 13.43 -6.04
N TYR A 240 -17.45 14.22 -6.59
CA TYR A 240 -17.67 15.62 -6.97
C TYR A 240 -18.88 15.82 -7.91
N LYS A 241 -19.11 14.88 -8.85
CA LYS A 241 -20.23 14.98 -9.79
C LYS A 241 -21.57 14.51 -9.23
N ASN A 242 -21.56 13.70 -8.18
CA ASN A 242 -22.74 13.01 -7.67
C ASN A 242 -23.43 13.77 -6.53
N TYR A 243 -22.76 14.76 -5.93
CA TYR A 243 -23.27 15.54 -4.79
C TYR A 243 -23.12 17.05 -5.04
N PRO A 244 -23.96 17.67 -5.88
CA PRO A 244 -23.82 19.07 -6.25
C PRO A 244 -24.00 20.05 -5.09
N ASN A 245 -24.63 19.61 -3.99
CA ASN A 245 -24.87 20.42 -2.81
C ASN A 245 -23.73 20.32 -1.78
N CYS A 246 -22.68 19.55 -2.07
CA CYS A 246 -21.52 19.40 -1.19
C CYS A 246 -20.25 19.82 -1.91
N THR A 247 -19.39 20.53 -1.19
CA THR A 247 -18.03 20.82 -1.64
C THR A 247 -17.10 19.76 -1.07
N ILE A 248 -16.34 19.09 -1.93
CA ILE A 248 -15.29 18.17 -1.54
C ILE A 248 -13.98 18.78 -2.03
N ASP A 249 -13.11 19.16 -1.10
CA ASP A 249 -11.83 19.80 -1.36
C ASP A 249 -10.69 18.93 -0.85
N VAL A 250 -9.60 18.89 -1.61
CA VAL A 250 -8.40 18.15 -1.23
C VAL A 250 -7.23 19.12 -1.24
N GLU A 251 -6.48 19.15 -0.14
CA GLU A 251 -5.27 19.95 -0.01
C GLU A 251 -4.10 19.05 0.39
N ALA A 252 -2.94 19.31 -0.20
CA ALA A 252 -1.66 18.91 0.35
C ALA A 252 -0.95 20.20 0.77
N LYS A 253 -0.36 20.22 1.96
CA LYS A 253 0.39 21.37 2.47
C LYS A 253 1.78 20.91 2.91
N ASN A 254 2.74 21.83 2.77
CA ASN A 254 4.16 21.65 3.11
C ASN A 254 4.81 20.42 2.48
N GLU A 255 4.99 20.38 1.16
CA GLU A 255 5.89 19.41 0.47
C GLU A 255 5.75 17.94 0.97
N GLY A 256 4.51 17.47 1.22
CA GLY A 256 4.27 16.09 1.65
C GLY A 256 4.29 15.84 3.17
N GLU A 257 4.16 16.85 4.03
CA GLU A 257 3.98 16.64 5.47
C GLU A 257 2.56 16.15 5.82
N TYR A 258 1.53 16.66 5.15
CA TYR A 258 0.16 16.22 5.38
C TYR A 258 -0.75 16.37 4.16
N ALA A 259 -1.73 15.47 4.09
CA ALA A 259 -2.80 15.44 3.11
C ALA A 259 -4.13 15.62 3.83
N THR A 260 -5.04 16.42 3.28
CA THR A 260 -6.36 16.65 3.87
C THR A 260 -7.48 16.54 2.84
N LEU A 261 -8.57 15.91 3.23
CA LEU A 261 -9.86 15.90 2.54
C LEU A 261 -10.88 16.66 3.39
N THR A 262 -11.45 17.73 2.86
CA THR A 262 -12.53 18.49 3.50
C THR A 262 -13.84 18.27 2.74
N ILE A 263 -14.89 17.89 3.47
CA ILE A 263 -16.24 17.71 2.96
C ILE A 263 -17.12 18.74 3.67
N THR A 264 -17.72 19.64 2.90
CA THR A 264 -18.63 20.67 3.40
C THR A 264 -20.00 20.49 2.78
N ALA A 265 -21.01 20.31 3.62
CA ALA A 265 -22.41 20.24 3.19
C ALA A 265 -22.97 21.62 2.86
N GLY A 266 -24.04 21.64 2.06
CA GLY A 266 -24.79 22.86 1.72
C GLY A 266 -25.44 23.51 2.94
N SER A 267 -26.01 24.71 2.78
CA SER A 267 -26.53 25.54 3.87
C SER A 267 -27.57 24.86 4.78
N ASP A 268 -28.33 23.91 4.24
CA ASP A 268 -29.42 23.19 4.90
C ASP A 268 -29.17 21.66 4.99
N GLU A 269 -27.95 21.23 4.71
CA GLU A 269 -27.53 19.83 4.70
C GLU A 269 -26.51 19.56 5.82
N TRP A 270 -26.32 18.29 6.15
CA TRP A 270 -25.38 17.85 7.18
C TRP A 270 -24.49 16.72 6.65
N VAL A 271 -23.31 16.60 7.24
CA VAL A 271 -22.39 15.48 7.07
C VAL A 271 -22.51 14.57 8.29
N LYS A 272 -22.90 13.31 8.08
CA LYS A 272 -22.84 12.24 9.07
C LYS A 272 -21.66 11.34 8.79
N VAL A 273 -20.91 11.02 9.83
CA VAL A 273 -19.72 10.18 9.72
C VAL A 273 -19.95 8.86 10.43
N TYR A 274 -19.53 7.78 9.79
CA TYR A 274 -19.50 6.44 10.36
C TYR A 274 -18.08 5.92 10.23
N ILE A 275 -17.41 5.78 11.36
CA ILE A 275 -16.06 5.21 11.41
C ILE A 275 -16.20 3.76 11.81
N ARG A 276 -15.72 2.85 10.97
CA ARG A 276 -15.66 1.42 11.29
C ARG A 276 -14.22 1.05 11.54
N GLU A 277 -13.86 0.84 12.79
CA GLU A 277 -12.56 0.27 13.12
C GLU A 277 -12.61 -1.25 12.89
N ALA A 278 -11.66 -1.78 12.14
CA ALA A 278 -11.53 -3.20 11.87
C ALA A 278 -10.16 -3.68 12.34
N THR A 279 -10.13 -4.54 13.35
CA THR A 279 -8.90 -5.03 13.95
C THR A 279 -8.55 -6.42 13.40
N TYR A 280 -7.33 -6.58 12.91
CA TYR A 280 -6.80 -7.87 12.44
C TYR A 280 -5.50 -8.20 13.17
N ASP A 281 -5.37 -9.45 13.61
CA ASP A 281 -4.13 -9.99 14.12
C ASP A 281 -3.42 -10.80 13.03
N VAL A 282 -2.17 -10.43 12.75
CA VAL A 282 -1.39 -10.89 11.60
C VAL A 282 -0.17 -11.65 12.09
N SER A 283 -0.08 -12.93 11.74
CA SER A 283 1.04 -13.79 12.04
C SER A 283 1.83 -14.11 10.78
N LEU A 284 3.13 -13.85 10.82
CA LEU A 284 4.08 -14.20 9.76
C LEU A 284 4.81 -15.46 10.21
N VAL A 285 4.48 -16.60 9.59
CA VAL A 285 5.05 -17.90 10.00
C VAL A 285 6.10 -18.33 8.99
N LYS A 286 7.37 -18.41 9.41
CA LYS A 286 8.38 -19.10 8.60
C LYS A 286 8.10 -20.60 8.68
N ARG A 287 7.61 -21.23 7.61
CA ARG A 287 7.59 -22.70 7.55
C ARG A 287 9.05 -23.16 7.54
N TYR A 288 9.47 -23.81 8.62
CA TYR A 288 10.75 -24.49 8.69
C TYR A 288 10.81 -25.53 7.57
N GLU A 289 11.95 -25.55 6.86
CA GLU A 289 12.32 -26.61 5.94
C GLU A 289 12.28 -27.93 6.73
N VAL A 290 11.39 -28.85 6.31
CA VAL A 290 11.40 -30.26 6.74
C VAL A 290 12.25 -31.03 5.74
#